data_AF-A0AAQ0FDV1-F1
#
_entry.id   AF-A0AAQ0FDV1-F1
#
_cell.length_a   1.000
_cell.length_b   1.000
_cell.length_c   1.000
_cell.angle_alpha   90.00
_cell.angle_beta   90.00
_cell.angle_gamma   90.00
#
_symmetry.space_group_name_H-M   'P 1'
#
loop_
_entity.id
_entity.type
_entity.pdbx_description
1 polymer ?
#
loop_
_entity_poly.entity_id
_entity_poly.type
_entity_poly.pdbx_seq_one_letter_code
_entity_poly.pdbx_strand_id
1 'polypeptide(L)' 'MDGIAKALVLAVRYIDQRSNLHAEDDDVNALEEIAAALAVASTTEQDAFARMATSLGFPELVEQLGLDSPR' A
#
# COMPACT_ATOMS: atom_id res chain seq x y z
N MET A 1 -7.29 -4.74 -12.95
CA MET A 1 -6.57 -3.98 -11.91
C MET A 1 -5.81 -4.88 -10.95
N ASP A 2 -6.29 -6.09 -10.67
CA ASP A 2 -5.71 -7.00 -9.67
C ASP A 2 -4.20 -7.28 -9.82
N GLY A 3 -3.70 -7.44 -11.04
CA GLY A 3 -2.26 -7.63 -11.27
C GLY A 3 -1.41 -6.42 -10.84
N ILE A 4 -1.88 -5.20 -11.12
CA ILE A 4 -1.21 -3.94 -10.74
C ILE A 4 -1.35 -3.71 -9.23
N ALA A 5 -2.55 -3.90 -8.68
CA ALA A 5 -2.78 -3.80 -7.23
C ALA A 5 -1.90 -4.78 -6.46
N LYS A 6 -1.78 -6.02 -6.93
CA LYS A 6 -0.88 -7.03 -6.35
C LYS A 6 0.59 -6.58 -6.40
N ALA A 7 1.04 -6.06 -7.53
CA ALA A 7 2.41 -5.53 -7.66
C ALA A 7 2.65 -4.35 -6.71
N LEU A 8 1.68 -3.45 -6.57
CA LEU A 8 1.76 -2.30 -5.67
C LEU A 8 1.82 -2.74 -4.20
N VAL A 9 0.98 -3.68 -3.76
CA VAL A 9 1.04 -4.24 -2.40
C VAL A 9 2.41 -4.85 -2.11
N LEU A 10 2.99 -5.59 -3.07
CA LEU A 10 4.33 -6.17 -2.91
C LEU A 10 5.42 -5.09 -2.83
N ALA A 11 5.30 -4.01 -3.60
CA ALA A 11 6.22 -2.89 -3.55
C ALA A 11 6.15 -2.15 -2.20
N VAL A 12 4.94 -1.80 -1.74
CA VAL A 12 4.71 -1.18 -0.43
C VAL A 12 5.32 -2.04 0.67
N ARG A 13 5.03 -3.35 0.68
CA ARG A 13 5.58 -4.28 1.67
C ARG A 13 7.11 -4.31 1.65
N TYR A 14 7.71 -4.35 0.47
CA TYR A 14 9.17 -4.39 0.35
C TYR A 14 9.81 -3.12 0.92
N ILE A 15 9.26 -1.95 0.57
CA ILE A 15 9.74 -0.66 1.06
C ILE A 15 9.58 -0.59 2.58
N ASP A 16 8.40 -0.89 3.13
CA ASP A 16 8.15 -0.89 4.58
C ASP A 16 9.11 -1.82 5.35
N GLN A 17 9.35 -3.03 4.84
CA GLN A 17 10.32 -3.95 5.44
C GLN A 17 11.76 -3.42 5.37
N ARG A 18 12.12 -2.74 4.27
CA ARG A 18 13.43 -2.13 4.11
C ARG A 18 13.61 -0.96 5.07
N SER A 19 12.64 -0.04 5.17
CA SER A 19 12.66 1.10 6.10
C SER A 19 12.83 0.68 7.55
N ASN A 20 12.14 -0.39 7.95
CA ASN A 20 12.20 -0.91 9.32
C ASN A 20 13.57 -1.50 9.66
N LEU A 21 14.31 -1.99 8.65
CA LEU A 21 15.67 -2.49 8.83
C LEU A 21 16.70 -1.36 8.74
N HIS A 22 16.52 -0.44 7.80
CA HIS A 22 17.42 0.66 7.48
C HIS A 22 16.53 1.90 7.27
N ALA A 23 16.52 2.83 8.22
CA ALA A 23 15.71 4.04 8.13
C ALA A 23 16.30 4.98 7.07
N GLU A 24 15.96 4.72 5.80
CA GLU A 24 16.27 5.60 4.67
C GLU A 24 15.10 6.57 4.48
N ASP A 25 15.39 7.88 4.57
CA ASP A 25 14.38 8.94 4.39
C ASP A 25 13.65 8.81 3.03
N ASP A 26 14.36 8.29 2.01
CA ASP A 26 13.81 8.02 0.67
C ASP A 26 12.69 6.97 0.68
N ASP A 27 12.77 5.98 1.56
CA ASP A 27 11.73 4.94 1.68
C ASP A 27 10.47 5.46 2.34
N VAL A 28 10.63 6.29 3.38
CA VAL A 28 9.51 6.97 4.03
C VAL A 28 8.82 7.89 3.02
N ASN A 29 9.59 8.69 2.29
CA ASN A 29 9.04 9.56 1.24
C ASN A 29 8.30 8.75 0.16
N ALA A 30 8.85 7.61 -0.28
CA ALA A 30 8.18 6.75 -1.26
C ALA A 30 6.85 6.19 -0.75
N LEU A 31 6.77 5.78 0.53
CA LEU A 31 5.52 5.31 1.14
C LEU A 31 4.48 6.44 1.25
N GLU A 32 4.91 7.65 1.62
CA GLU A 32 4.04 8.83 1.68
C GLU A 32 3.49 9.22 0.30
N GLU A 33 4.32 9.19 -0.75
CA GLU A 33 3.88 9.45 -2.13
C GLU A 33 2.88 8.39 -2.62
N ILE A 34 3.12 7.12 -2.30
CA ILE A 34 2.17 6.03 -2.63
C ILE A 34 0.85 6.23 -1.89
N ALA A 35 0.88 6.56 -0.60
CA ALA A 35 -0.33 6.83 0.19
C ALA A 35 -1.12 8.00 -0.41
N ALA A 36 -0.43 9.10 -0.76
CA ALA A 36 -1.05 10.26 -1.39
C ALA A 36 -1.70 9.93 -2.73
N ALA A 37 -1.03 9.12 -3.57
CA ALA A 37 -1.57 8.67 -4.84
C ALA A 37 -2.80 7.77 -4.67
N LEU A 38 -2.78 6.86 -3.69
CA LEU A 38 -3.91 5.99 -3.39
C LEU A 38 -5.10 6.77 -2.80
N ALA A 39 -4.86 7.79 -1.98
CA ALA A 39 -5.90 8.62 -1.38
C ALA A 39 -6.74 9.38 -2.43
N VAL A 40 -6.15 9.74 -3.58
CA VAL A 40 -6.85 10.40 -4.70
C VAL A 40 -7.31 9.43 -5.79
N ALA A 41 -6.94 8.16 -5.70
CA ALA A 41 -7.35 7.13 -6.65
C ALA A 41 -8.86 6.86 -6.56
N SER A 42 -9.41 6.22 -7.59
CA SER A 42 -10.82 5.83 -7.58
C SER A 42 -11.11 4.80 -6.48
N THR A 43 -12.34 4.76 -5.96
CA THR A 43 -12.76 3.73 -4.99
C THR A 43 -12.52 2.32 -5.51
N THR A 44 -12.66 2.09 -6.83
CA THR A 44 -12.36 0.79 -7.44
C THR A 44 -10.88 0.40 -7.31
N GLU A 45 -9.97 1.36 -7.41
CA GLU A 45 -8.53 1.17 -7.25
C GLU A 45 -8.14 0.95 -5.80
N GLN A 46 -8.69 1.76 -4.89
CA GLN A 46 -8.51 1.61 -3.44
C GLN A 46 -9.02 0.24 -2.97
N ASP A 47 -10.22 -0.16 -3.40
CA ASP A 47 -10.78 -1.48 -3.09
C ASP A 47 -9.92 -2.61 -3.69
N ALA A 48 -9.39 -2.44 -4.90
CA ALA A 48 -8.52 -3.43 -5.51
C ALA A 48 -7.22 -3.60 -4.71
N PHE A 49 -6.63 -2.49 -4.24
CA PHE A 49 -5.48 -2.54 -3.34
C PHE A 49 -5.82 -3.25 -2.03
N ALA A 50 -6.90 -2.85 -1.35
CA ALA A 50 -7.29 -3.42 -0.06
C ALA A 50 -7.66 -4.91 -0.13
N ARG A 51 -8.37 -5.32 -1.19
CA ARG A 51 -8.65 -6.74 -1.45
C ARG A 51 -7.36 -7.53 -1.68
N MET A 52 -6.40 -6.98 -2.43
CA MET A 52 -5.12 -7.66 -2.70
C MET A 52 -4.24 -7.71 -1.44
N ALA A 53 -4.21 -6.65 -0.64
CA ALA A 53 -3.51 -6.61 0.64
C ALA A 53 -4.03 -7.71 1.56
N THR A 54 -5.36 -7.79 1.72
CA THR A 54 -6.01 -8.87 2.48
C THR A 54 -5.71 -10.25 1.91
N SER A 55 -5.84 -10.44 0.59
CA SER A 55 -5.59 -11.73 -0.07
C SER A 55 -4.14 -12.21 0.05
N LEU A 56 -3.18 -11.28 0.18
CA LEU A 56 -1.76 -11.60 0.35
C LEU A 56 -1.37 -11.77 1.83
N GLY A 57 -2.29 -11.50 2.76
CA GLY A 57 -2.04 -11.63 4.20
C GLY A 57 -1.40 -10.40 4.85
N PHE A 58 -1.55 -9.22 4.23
CA PHE A 58 -1.05 -7.93 4.74
C PHE A 58 -2.18 -6.89 4.89
N PRO A 59 -3.31 -7.21 5.55
CA PRO A 59 -4.43 -6.27 5.69
C PRO A 59 -4.03 -4.97 6.40
N GLU A 60 -3.02 -5.00 7.28
CA GLU A 60 -2.50 -3.85 8.02
C GLU A 60 -1.95 -2.73 7.11
N LEU A 61 -1.49 -3.05 5.89
CA LEU A 61 -1.01 -2.05 4.94
C LEU A 61 -2.10 -1.06 4.51
N VAL A 62 -3.37 -1.48 4.55
CA VAL A 62 -4.51 -0.63 4.20
C VAL A 62 -4.65 0.51 5.21
N GLU A 63 -4.59 0.17 6.51
CA GLU A 63 -4.68 1.16 7.59
C GLU A 63 -3.44 2.05 7.65
N GLN A 64 -2.25 1.47 7.46
CA GLN A 64 -0.98 2.21 7.48
C GLN A 64 -0.91 3.29 6.38
N LEU A 65 -1.49 3.01 5.21
CA LEU A 65 -1.57 3.96 4.11
C LEU A 65 -2.78 4.91 4.21
N GLY A 66 -3.53 4.85 5.33
CA GLY A 66 -4.68 5.72 5.57
C GLY A 66 -5.89 5.44 4.68
N LEU A 67 -6.01 4.22 4.15
CA LEU A 67 -7.15 3.80 3.34
C LEU A 67 -8.26 3.22 4.22
N ASP A 68 -9.51 3.51 3.86
CA ASP A 68 -10.65 2.84 4.45
C ASP A 68 -10.69 1.39 3.98
N SER A 69 -10.77 0.45 4.94
CA SER A 69 -11.00 -0.95 4.60
C SER A 69 -12.36 -1.08 3.89
N PRO A 70 -12.44 -1.80 2.75
CA PRO A 70 -13.68 -1.94 2.01
C PRO A 70 -14.75 -2.55 2.92
N ARG A 71 -15.87 -1.85 3.07
CA ARG A 71 -17.03 -2.26 3.88
C ARG A 71 -17.76 -3.47 3.31
#